data_AF-A0A8B4GCX5-F1
#
_entry.id   AF-A0A8B4GCX5-F1
#
_cell.length_a   1.000
_cell.length_b   1.000
_cell.length_c   1.000
_cell.angle_alpha   90.00
_cell.angle_beta   90.00
_cell.angle_gamma   90.00
#
_symmetry.space_group_name_H-M   'P 1'
#
loop_
_entity.id
_entity.type
_entity.pdbx_description
1 polymer ?
#
loop_
_entity_poly.entity_id
_entity_poly.type
_entity_poly.pdbx_seq_one_letter_code
_entity_poly.pdbx_strand_id
1 'polypeptide(L)'
;MSMPEVYQNLINALEDKTLKAQLKWNNGDGEDFDSIYSSFIGEGNIVKIWSGVDETGREYVSFSLHNIFGHRLDSWYVDEGERGFNQMKNLYDTARRNANGVLETLHNLEKILSKQ
;
A
#
# COMPACT_ATOMS: atom_id res chain seq x y z
N MET A 1 14.64 -12.75 1.41
CA MET A 1 14.00 -14.06 1.10
C MET A 1 12.96 -13.84 0.00
N SER A 2 12.72 -14.78 -0.92
CA SER A 2 11.70 -14.56 -1.95
C SER A 2 10.29 -14.58 -1.35
N MET A 3 9.51 -13.52 -1.58
CA MET A 3 8.09 -13.48 -1.20
C MET A 3 7.32 -14.66 -1.80
N PRO A 4 6.55 -15.43 -1.00
CA PRO A 4 5.74 -16.52 -1.52
C PRO A 4 4.77 -16.04 -2.59
N GLU A 5 4.49 -16.90 -3.58
CA GLU A 5 3.62 -16.57 -4.71
C GLU A 5 2.22 -16.13 -4.27
N VAL A 6 1.68 -16.72 -3.20
CA VAL A 6 0.38 -16.32 -2.64
C VAL A 6 0.35 -14.86 -2.21
N TYR A 7 1.45 -14.35 -1.62
CA TYR A 7 1.57 -12.94 -1.26
C TYR A 7 1.75 -12.06 -2.49
N GLN A 8 2.53 -12.50 -3.49
CA GLN A 8 2.65 -11.77 -4.75
C GLN A 8 1.29 -11.59 -5.44
N ASN A 9 0.48 -12.65 -5.49
CA ASN A 9 -0.86 -12.61 -6.07
C ASN A 9 -1.79 -11.69 -5.28
N LEU A 10 -1.71 -11.70 -3.95
CA LEU A 10 -2.46 -10.79 -3.10
C LEU A 10 -2.06 -9.32 -3.34
N ILE A 11 -0.76 -9.00 -3.35
CA ILE A 11 -0.24 -7.65 -3.58
C ILE A 11 -0.75 -7.10 -4.93
N ASN A 12 -0.67 -7.90 -6.00
CA ASN A 12 -1.19 -7.52 -7.32
C ASN A 12 -2.70 -7.26 -7.31
N ALA A 13 -3.47 -8.11 -6.63
CA ALA A 13 -4.91 -7.95 -6.53
C ALA A 13 -5.31 -6.69 -5.73
N LEU A 14 -4.57 -6.37 -4.68
CA LEU A 14 -4.76 -5.14 -3.91
C LEU A 14 -4.46 -3.90 -4.74
N GLU A 15 -3.36 -3.91 -5.51
CA GLU A 15 -2.98 -2.81 -6.39
C GLU A 15 -4.07 -2.56 -7.46
N ASP A 16 -4.46 -3.60 -8.19
CA ASP A 16 -5.51 -3.52 -9.22
C ASP A 16 -6.85 -3.00 -8.67
N LYS A 17 -7.28 -3.52 -7.51
CA LYS A 17 -8.51 -3.05 -6.85
C LYS A 17 -8.39 -1.59 -6.41
N THR A 18 -7.21 -1.15 -5.97
CA THR A 18 -6.99 0.24 -5.57
C THR A 18 -7.04 1.19 -6.77
N LEU A 19 -6.39 0.82 -7.87
CA LEU A 19 -6.42 1.59 -9.12
C LEU A 19 -7.83 1.70 -9.70
N LYS A 20 -8.65 0.66 -9.55
CA LYS A 20 -10.08 0.64 -9.94
C LYS A 20 -11.01 1.31 -8.93
N ALA A 21 -10.48 1.94 -7.89
CA ALA A 21 -11.25 2.54 -6.80
C ALA A 21 -12.22 1.57 -6.08
N GLN A 22 -11.93 0.27 -6.11
CA GLN A 22 -12.68 -0.79 -5.44
C GLN A 22 -12.14 -1.11 -4.04
N LEU A 23 -10.98 -0.55 -3.69
CA LEU A 23 -10.35 -0.67 -2.38
C LEU A 23 -10.00 0.73 -1.89
N LYS A 24 -10.46 1.05 -0.68
CA LYS A 24 -10.14 2.32 0.00
C LYS A 24 -9.01 2.10 0.99
N TRP A 25 -8.00 2.96 0.92
CA TRP A 25 -6.94 3.02 1.92
C TRP A 25 -7.20 4.16 2.90
N ASN A 26 -6.86 3.92 4.15
CA ASN A 26 -6.89 4.89 5.22
C ASN A 26 -5.45 5.11 5.73
N ASN A 27 -5.15 6.31 6.17
CA ASN A 27 -3.93 6.56 6.96
C ASN A 27 -4.02 5.73 8.24
N GLY A 28 -2.93 5.06 8.64
CA GLY A 28 -2.91 4.26 9.85
C GLY A 28 -3.07 5.12 11.11
N ASP A 29 -3.59 4.53 12.18
CA ASP A 29 -3.64 5.13 13.52
C ASP A 29 -2.38 4.76 14.34
N GLY A 30 -1.48 5.71 14.63
CA GLY A 30 -0.36 5.59 15.59
C GLY A 30 0.81 6.54 15.29
N GLU A 31 1.55 6.99 16.32
CA GLU A 31 2.51 8.13 16.35
C GLU A 31 3.58 8.23 15.23
N ASP A 32 3.78 7.18 14.41
CA ASP A 32 4.67 7.14 13.24
C ASP A 32 3.93 7.41 11.90
N PHE A 33 3.04 8.42 11.93
CA PHE A 33 1.84 8.54 11.07
C PHE A 33 2.00 8.77 9.56
N ASP A 34 3.16 9.14 9.02
CA ASP A 34 3.21 9.65 7.63
C ASP A 34 3.39 8.58 6.55
N SER A 35 3.62 7.32 6.93
CA SER A 35 4.00 6.27 5.96
C SER A 35 3.28 4.94 6.12
N ILE A 36 2.27 4.82 7.00
CA ILE A 36 1.49 3.57 7.14
C ILE A 36 0.10 3.76 6.55
N TYR A 37 -0.26 2.91 5.58
CA TYR A 37 -1.58 2.85 4.98
C TYR A 37 -2.24 1.52 5.28
N SER A 38 -3.54 1.54 5.60
CA SER A 38 -4.31 0.35 5.92
C SER A 38 -5.59 0.25 5.10
N SER A 39 -6.03 -0.98 4.86
CA SER A 39 -7.31 -1.24 4.20
C SER A 39 -8.00 -2.45 4.81
N PHE A 40 -9.32 -2.38 4.87
CA PHE A 40 -10.17 -3.51 5.27
C PHE A 40 -10.49 -4.33 4.02
N ILE A 41 -10.13 -5.61 4.06
CA ILE A 41 -10.43 -6.60 3.04
C ILE A 41 -11.36 -7.66 3.63
N GLY A 42 -12.20 -8.26 2.79
CA GLY A 42 -13.26 -9.25 3.11
C GLY A 42 -13.31 -9.85 4.53
N GLU A 43 -14.52 -9.90 5.09
CA GLU A 43 -14.81 -10.48 6.42
C GLU A 43 -14.11 -9.80 7.61
N GLY A 44 -13.56 -8.60 7.41
CA GLY A 44 -12.95 -7.78 8.46
C GLY A 44 -11.45 -7.94 8.59
N ASN A 45 -10.79 -8.68 7.70
CA ASN A 45 -9.33 -8.75 7.66
C ASN A 45 -8.74 -7.38 7.32
N ILE A 46 -7.57 -7.08 7.86
CA ILE A 46 -6.91 -5.79 7.67
C ILE A 46 -5.56 -6.04 7.02
N VAL A 47 -5.25 -5.26 5.99
CA VAL A 47 -3.88 -5.19 5.46
C VAL A 47 -3.28 -3.85 5.80
N LYS A 48 -1.98 -3.85 6.11
CA LYS A 48 -1.20 -2.62 6.28
C LYS A 48 0.01 -2.67 5.36
N ILE A 49 0.38 -1.51 4.84
CA ILE A 49 1.58 -1.33 4.02
C ILE A 49 2.29 -0.05 4.42
N TRP A 50 3.61 -0.11 4.52
CA TRP A 50 4.44 1.05 4.82
C TRP A 50 5.80 0.95 4.14
N SER A 51 6.43 2.10 3.94
CA SER A 51 7.80 2.18 3.44
C SER A 51 8.65 3.02 4.37
N GLY A 52 9.94 2.72 4.42
CA GLY A 52 10.90 3.52 5.15
C GLY A 52 12.28 3.43 4.53
N VAL A 53 13.25 3.99 5.24
CA VAL A 53 14.66 3.89 4.93
C VAL A 53 15.34 3.23 6.13
N ASP A 54 16.16 2.22 5.87
CA ASP A 54 16.89 1.51 6.92
C ASP A 54 18.13 2.31 7.41
N GLU A 55 18.86 1.76 8.38
CA GLU A 55 20.08 2.38 8.92
C GLU A 55 21.21 2.54 7.88
N THR A 56 21.15 1.80 6.77
CA THR A 56 22.12 1.84 5.68
C THR A 56 21.76 2.86 4.59
N GLY A 57 20.59 3.50 4.70
CA GLY A 57 20.06 4.41 3.70
C GLY A 57 19.30 3.72 2.56
N ARG A 58 19.04 2.40 2.66
CA ARG A 58 18.27 1.67 1.66
C ARG A 58 16.79 1.81 1.92
N GLU A 59 16.03 2.02 0.85
CA GLU A 59 14.58 1.97 0.94
C GLU A 59 14.10 0.56 1.23
N TYR A 60 13.02 0.45 1.98
CA TYR A 60 12.32 -0.80 2.20
C TYR A 60 10.82 -0.61 2.11
N VAL A 61 10.12 -1.71 1.82
CA VAL A 61 8.65 -1.77 1.89
C VAL A 61 8.24 -2.97 2.71
N SER A 62 7.26 -2.76 3.58
CA SER A 62 6.70 -3.76 4.46
C SER A 62 5.21 -3.89 4.26
N PHE A 63 4.71 -5.12 4.36
CA PHE A 63 3.30 -5.48 4.29
C PHE A 63 2.96 -6.36 5.48
N SER A 64 1.79 -6.18 6.09
CA SER A 64 1.29 -7.08 7.11
C SER A 64 -0.19 -7.41 6.91
N LEU A 65 -0.50 -8.68 7.18
CA LEU A 65 -1.86 -9.20 7.24
C LEU A 65 -2.29 -9.29 8.69
N HIS A 66 -3.48 -8.79 8.98
CA HIS A 66 -4.09 -8.81 10.30
C HIS A 66 -5.48 -9.43 10.22
N ASN A 67 -5.88 -10.10 11.29
CA ASN A 67 -7.23 -10.63 11.43
C ASN A 67 -8.23 -9.52 11.82
N ILE A 68 -9.49 -9.93 11.98
CA ILE A 68 -10.61 -9.05 12.36
C ILE A 68 -10.45 -8.36 13.72
N PHE A 69 -9.59 -8.89 14.59
CA PHE A 69 -9.29 -8.32 15.90
C PHE A 69 -8.08 -7.39 15.87
N GLY A 70 -7.50 -7.13 14.69
CA GLY A 70 -6.31 -6.31 14.51
C GLY A 70 -5.00 -7.02 14.84
N HIS A 71 -5.02 -8.30 15.23
CA HIS A 71 -3.80 -9.06 15.49
C HIS A 71 -3.08 -9.37 14.19
N ARG A 72 -1.77 -9.10 14.15
CA ARG A 72 -0.92 -9.45 13.01
C ARG A 72 -0.86 -10.97 12.88
N LEU A 73 -1.30 -11.48 11.74
CA LEU A 73 -1.21 -12.89 11.36
C LEU A 73 0.13 -13.20 10.71
N ASP A 74 0.59 -12.31 9.83
CA ASP A 74 1.85 -12.48 9.11
C ASP A 74 2.35 -11.13 8.56
N SER A 75 3.61 -11.08 8.15
CA SER A 75 4.21 -9.91 7.51
C SER A 75 5.32 -10.27 6.55
N TRP A 76 5.46 -9.47 5.50
CA TRP A 76 6.56 -9.55 4.57
C TRP A 76 7.29 -8.21 4.46
N TYR A 77 8.59 -8.28 4.28
CA TYR A 77 9.49 -7.14 4.16
C TYR A 77 10.42 -7.39 2.97
N VAL A 78 10.68 -6.35 2.18
CA VAL A 78 11.62 -6.37 1.06
C VAL A 78 12.45 -5.10 1.05
N ASP A 79 13.76 -5.27 0.90
CA ASP A 79 14.71 -4.18 0.69
C ASP A 79 14.78 -3.77 -0.78
N GLU A 80 15.21 -2.54 -1.03
CA GLU A 80 15.58 -2.08 -2.36
C GLU A 80 16.59 -3.04 -3.02
N GLY A 81 16.29 -3.45 -4.25
CA GLY A 81 17.09 -4.43 -5.00
C GLY A 81 16.68 -5.89 -4.78
N GLU A 82 15.84 -6.20 -3.78
CA GLU A 82 15.27 -7.53 -3.63
C GLU A 82 14.12 -7.80 -4.61
N ARG A 83 13.96 -9.08 -4.97
CA ARG A 83 12.83 -9.51 -5.81
C ARG A 83 11.52 -9.25 -5.06
N GLY A 84 10.64 -8.48 -5.70
CA GLY A 84 9.33 -8.10 -5.15
C GLY A 84 9.29 -6.67 -4.59
N PHE A 85 10.45 -6.01 -4.43
CA PHE A 85 10.52 -4.62 -3.97
C PHE A 85 9.66 -3.69 -4.82
N ASN A 86 9.90 -3.64 -6.14
CA ASN A 86 9.14 -2.75 -7.04
C ASN A 86 7.63 -3.02 -6.97
N GLN A 87 7.23 -4.29 -6.84
CA GLN A 87 5.83 -4.68 -6.76
C GLN A 87 5.19 -4.16 -5.45
N MET A 88 5.85 -4.36 -4.31
CA MET A 88 5.36 -3.84 -3.03
C MET A 88 5.41 -2.31 -2.99
N LYS A 89 6.44 -1.69 -3.58
CA LYS A 89 6.55 -0.24 -3.69
C LYS A 89 5.42 0.37 -4.52
N ASN A 90 5.04 -0.27 -5.63
CA ASN A 90 3.91 0.16 -6.44
C ASN A 90 2.59 0.12 -5.66
N LEU A 91 2.35 -0.97 -4.91
CA LEU A 91 1.18 -1.03 -4.02
C LEU A 91 1.22 0.08 -2.98
N TYR A 92 2.38 0.31 -2.33
CA TYR A 92 2.54 1.37 -1.34
C TYR A 92 2.23 2.75 -1.92
N ASP A 93 2.82 3.10 -3.07
CA ASP A 93 2.60 4.39 -3.71
C ASP A 93 1.15 4.57 -4.16
N THR A 94 0.53 3.49 -4.63
CA THR A 94 -0.88 3.46 -5.02
C THR A 94 -1.80 3.65 -3.80
N ALA A 95 -1.52 2.96 -2.70
CA ALA A 95 -2.23 3.12 -1.43
C ALA A 95 -2.11 4.55 -0.89
N ARG A 96 -0.89 5.11 -0.88
CA ARG A 96 -0.63 6.50 -0.49
C ARG A 96 -1.42 7.49 -1.33
N ARG A 97 -1.37 7.36 -2.65
CA ARG A 97 -2.09 8.25 -3.58
C ARG A 97 -3.60 8.14 -3.42
N ASN A 98 -4.11 6.93 -3.17
CA ASN A 98 -5.52 6.68 -2.90
C ASN A 98 -5.97 7.34 -1.58
N ALA A 99 -5.27 7.07 -0.48
CA ALA A 99 -5.58 7.60 0.84
C ALA A 99 -5.55 9.15 0.89
N ASN A 100 -4.64 9.76 0.13
CA ASN A 100 -4.49 11.22 0.07
C ASN A 100 -5.28 11.90 -1.06
N GLY A 101 -6.19 11.20 -1.74
CA GLY A 101 -7.05 11.80 -2.78
C GLY A 101 -6.29 12.35 -4.00
N VAL A 102 -5.06 11.86 -4.24
CA VAL A 102 -4.21 12.37 -5.33
C VAL A 102 -4.86 12.11 -6.69
N LEU A 103 -5.42 10.92 -6.90
CA LEU A 103 -6.07 10.57 -8.17
C LEU A 103 -7.27 11.47 -8.48
N GLU A 104 -8.10 11.76 -7.47
CA GLU A 104 -9.23 12.68 -7.60
C GLU A 104 -8.76 14.10 -7.93
N THR A 105 -7.70 14.55 -7.25
CA THR A 105 -7.09 15.87 -7.46
C THR A 105 -6.57 16.01 -8.89
N LEU A 106 -5.85 15.00 -9.40
CA LEU A 106 -5.33 14.99 -10.76
C LEU A 106 -6.45 15.05 -11.81
N HIS A 107 -7.50 14.22 -11.66
CA HIS A 107 -8.65 14.26 -12.58
C HIS A 107 -9.37 15.63 -12.58
N ASN A 108 -9.47 16.30 -11.43
CA ASN A 108 -10.07 17.63 -11.35
C ASN A 108 -9.20 18.67 -12.07
N LEU A 109 -7.87 18.61 -11.91
CA LEU A 109 -6.93 19.48 -12.61
C LEU A 109 -6.96 19.29 -14.13
N GLU A 110 -6.99 18.05 -14.61
CA GLU A 110 -7.11 17.75 -16.05
C GLU A 110 -8.39 18.33 -16.66
N LYS A 111 -9.52 18.24 -15.94
CA LYS A 111 -10.79 18.87 -16.37
C LYS A 111 -10.72 20.39 -16.43
N ILE A 112 -9.93 21.02 -15.56
CA ILE A 112 -9.72 22.47 -15.58
C ILE A 112 -8.87 22.86 -16.78
N LEU A 113 -7.77 22.15 -17.01
CA LEU A 113 -6.81 22.44 -18.09
C LEU A 113 -7.37 22.16 -19.49
N SER A 114 -8.25 21.15 -19.64
CA SER A 114 -8.89 20.80 -20.91
C SER A 114 -10.07 21.71 -21.32
N LYS A 115 -10.50 22.61 -20.43
CA LYS A 115 -11.55 23.60 -20.71
C LYS A 115 -10.99 24.97 -21.14
N GLN A 116 -9.66 25.11 -21.20
CA GLN A 116 -8.95 26.24 -21.79
C GLN A 116 -8.60 25.94 -23.25
#